data_AF-A0ABD0KZV7-F1
#
_entry.id   AF-A0ABD0KZV7-F1
#
_cell.length_a   1.000
_cell.length_b   1.000
_cell.length_c   1.000
_cell.angle_alpha   90.00
_cell.angle_beta   90.00
_cell.angle_gamma   90.00
#
_symmetry.space_group_name_H-M   'P 1'
#
loop_
_entity.id
_entity.type
_entity.pdbx_description
1 polymer ?
#
loop_
_entity_poly.entity_id
_entity_poly.type
_entity_poly.pdbx_seq_one_letter_code
_entity_poly.pdbx_strand_id
1 'polypeptide(L)'
;MDSFPGTWTSTWWSTVPTGVRWRHVLGNTPGFTLWTQRSGVWRFYLSHLPKVESPSKWPFVEIYFFSEDDEHLWGLTNSLKYLMVDRECVLSLSTSRWEHLNVSVPACTERMVKNRV
;
A
#
# COMPACT_ATOMS: atom_id res chain seq x y z
N MET A 1 -2.91 -31.34 -23.27
CA MET A 1 -1.86 -31.24 -22.24
C MET A 1 -0.89 -30.21 -22.79
N ASP A 2 -1.23 -28.95 -22.61
CA ASP A 2 -0.50 -27.85 -23.20
C ASP A 2 0.46 -27.26 -22.16
N SER A 3 1.72 -27.32 -22.54
CA SER A 3 2.88 -26.86 -21.80
C SER A 3 2.85 -25.33 -21.71
N PHE A 4 2.69 -24.79 -20.51
CA PHE A 4 2.94 -23.36 -20.25
C PHE A 4 4.46 -23.09 -20.34
N PRO A 5 4.94 -22.22 -21.25
CA PRO A 5 6.32 -21.79 -21.26
C PRO A 5 6.43 -20.57 -20.34
N GLY A 6 7.24 -20.64 -19.29
CA GLY A 6 7.54 -19.47 -18.48
C GLY A 6 7.91 -19.83 -17.05
N THR A 7 9.15 -20.25 -16.87
CA THR A 7 9.84 -20.24 -15.58
C THR A 7 9.83 -18.82 -15.02
N TRP A 8 8.93 -18.55 -14.07
CA TRP A 8 8.93 -17.35 -13.25
C TRP A 8 10.19 -17.37 -12.36
N THR A 9 11.30 -16.93 -12.91
CA THR A 9 12.51 -16.67 -12.14
C THR A 9 12.24 -15.44 -11.27
N SER A 10 12.15 -15.73 -9.97
CA SER A 10 12.00 -14.80 -8.85
C SER A 10 13.11 -13.76 -8.84
N THR A 11 12.96 -12.66 -9.58
CA THR A 11 13.94 -11.56 -9.53
C THR A 11 13.33 -10.17 -9.80
N TRP A 12 12.09 -9.92 -9.36
CA TRP A 12 11.41 -8.60 -9.55
C TRP A 12 11.05 -7.86 -8.26
N TRP A 13 11.66 -8.20 -7.11
CA TRP A 13 11.40 -7.50 -5.85
C TRP A 13 12.16 -6.16 -5.69
N SER A 14 12.99 -5.76 -6.66
CA SER A 14 14.05 -4.77 -6.41
C SER A 14 13.75 -3.31 -6.76
N THR A 15 12.56 -2.97 -7.25
CA THR A 15 12.22 -1.55 -7.47
C THR A 15 10.80 -1.24 -7.04
N VAL A 16 10.58 -1.25 -5.72
CA VAL A 16 9.63 -0.30 -5.14
C VAL A 16 10.06 1.07 -5.67
N PRO A 17 9.18 1.87 -6.29
CA PRO A 17 9.52 3.20 -6.77
C PRO A 17 10.31 3.89 -5.67
N THR A 18 11.48 4.43 -6.01
CA THR A 18 12.33 5.16 -5.09
C THR A 18 11.58 6.42 -4.69
N GLY A 19 10.63 6.28 -3.76
CA GLY A 19 9.83 7.32 -3.17
C GLY A 19 10.68 8.16 -2.25
N VAL A 20 11.87 8.59 -2.70
CA VAL A 20 12.80 9.47 -1.98
C VAL A 20 12.02 10.71 -1.55
N ARG A 21 11.18 11.25 -2.42
CA ARG A 21 10.32 12.40 -2.12
C ARG A 21 9.29 12.08 -1.04
N TRP A 22 8.52 11.00 -1.16
CA TRP A 22 7.49 10.66 -0.17
C TRP A 22 8.09 10.25 1.17
N ARG A 23 9.20 9.50 1.16
CA ARG A 23 9.95 9.15 2.36
C ARG A 23 10.48 10.39 3.05
N HIS A 24 10.98 11.36 2.29
CA HIS A 24 11.45 12.63 2.84
C HIS A 24 10.30 13.46 3.42
N VAL A 25 9.19 13.60 2.70
CA VAL A 25 8.00 14.34 3.16
C VAL A 25 7.44 13.69 4.43
N LEU A 26 7.10 12.40 4.38
CA LEU A 26 6.51 11.70 5.51
C LEU A 26 7.50 11.56 6.68
N GLY A 27 8.78 11.34 6.40
CA GLY A 27 9.81 11.22 7.43
C GLY A 27 10.10 12.51 8.20
N ASN A 28 9.75 13.67 7.62
CA ASN A 28 9.95 14.99 8.23
C ASN A 28 8.65 15.62 8.77
N THR A 29 7.53 14.89 8.76
CA THR A 29 6.26 15.42 9.29
C THR A 29 6.35 15.61 10.81
N PRO A 30 6.17 16.83 11.34
CA PRO A 30 6.30 17.09 12.78
C PRO A 30 5.31 16.26 13.61
N GLY A 31 5.81 15.67 14.70
CA GLY A 31 4.99 14.86 15.61
C GLY A 31 4.73 13.42 15.15
N PHE A 32 5.27 13.02 14.00
CA PHE A 32 5.15 11.67 13.47
C PHE A 32 6.51 11.04 13.16
N THR A 33 6.53 9.71 13.20
CA THR A 33 7.67 8.87 12.87
C THR A 33 7.26 7.92 11.76
N LEU A 34 8.09 7.87 10.72
CA LEU A 34 7.97 6.91 9.62
C LEU A 34 8.89 5.72 9.86
N TRP A 35 8.33 4.52 9.96
CA TRP A 35 9.06 3.27 9.96
C TRP A 35 8.88 2.56 8.62
N THR A 36 9.99 2.29 7.93
CA THR A 36 9.98 1.65 6.62
C THR A 36 10.57 0.25 6.73
N GLN A 37 9.80 -0.78 6.39
CA GLN A 37 10.33 -2.14 6.31
C GLN A 37 10.81 -2.45 4.88
N ARG A 38 11.80 -3.35 4.75
CA ARG A 38 12.26 -3.85 3.44
C ARG A 38 11.14 -4.52 2.63
N SER A 39 10.08 -4.99 3.28
CA SER A 39 8.92 -5.67 2.68
C SER A 39 7.97 -4.74 1.91
N GLY A 40 8.27 -3.45 1.81
CA GLY A 40 7.46 -2.50 1.03
C GLY A 40 6.19 -2.04 1.74
N VAL A 41 6.05 -2.27 3.05
CA VAL A 41 5.00 -1.63 3.88
C VAL A 41 5.65 -0.54 4.73
N TRP A 42 5.08 0.65 4.72
CA TRP A 42 5.50 1.73 5.61
C TRP A 42 4.47 1.90 6.72
N ARG A 43 4.95 2.23 7.92
CA ARG A 43 4.11 2.53 9.09
C ARG A 43 4.38 3.94 9.55
N PHE A 44 3.30 4.68 9.76
CA PHE A 44 3.34 6.08 10.17
C PHE A 44 2.61 6.21 11.51
N TYR A 45 3.29 6.68 12.55
CA TYR A 45 2.77 6.74 13.92
C TYR A 45 3.30 7.97 14.66
N LEU A 46 2.74 8.27 15.83
CA LEU A 46 3.07 9.46 16.61
C LEU A 46 4.48 9.37 17.26
N SER A 47 5.28 10.43 17.16
CA SER A 47 6.68 10.44 17.65
C SER A 47 6.83 10.38 19.16
N HIS A 48 5.81 10.79 19.93
CA HIS A 48 5.86 10.79 21.39
C HIS A 48 5.59 9.41 22.00
N LEU A 49 5.23 8.42 21.17
CA LEU A 49 5.05 7.05 21.63
C LEU A 49 6.42 6.42 21.97
N PRO A 50 6.49 5.55 22.99
CA PRO A 50 7.72 4.86 23.34
C PRO A 50 8.35 4.13 22.16
N LYS A 51 9.67 4.28 22.01
CA LYS A 51 10.45 3.56 20.99
C LYS A 51 10.36 2.07 21.27
N VAL A 52 9.94 1.31 20.26
CA VAL A 52 9.81 -0.14 20.30
C VAL A 52 10.57 -0.71 19.10
N GLU A 53 11.06 -1.95 19.24
CA GLU A 53 11.74 -2.65 18.13
C GLU A 53 10.80 -2.89 16.94
N SER A 54 9.49 -3.08 17.21
CA SER A 54 8.45 -3.17 16.20
C SER A 54 7.26 -2.26 16.53
N PRO A 55 6.87 -1.35 15.62
CA PRO A 55 5.75 -0.43 15.85
C PRO A 55 4.37 -1.11 15.83
N SER A 56 4.28 -2.44 15.70
CA SER A 56 3.02 -3.21 15.66
C SER A 56 2.12 -3.03 16.90
N LYS A 57 2.65 -2.49 18.00
CA LYS A 57 1.91 -2.33 19.27
C LYS A 57 1.25 -0.96 19.42
N TRP A 58 1.54 -0.02 18.53
CA TRP A 58 1.04 1.35 18.60
C TRP A 58 -0.09 1.57 17.59
N PRO A 59 -0.96 2.56 17.79
CA PRO A 59 -1.80 3.06 16.71
C PRO A 59 -0.91 3.57 15.57
N PHE A 60 -1.11 3.05 14.36
CA PHE A 60 -0.35 3.44 13.17
C PHE A 60 -1.25 3.47 11.93
N VAL A 61 -0.82 4.22 10.94
CA VAL A 61 -1.30 4.12 9.56
C VAL A 61 -0.34 3.25 8.78
N GLU A 62 -0.86 2.19 8.17
CA GLU A 62 -0.09 1.38 7.20
C GLU A 62 -0.27 1.93 5.79
N ILE A 63 0.85 2.13 5.12
CA ILE A 63 0.92 2.62 3.75
C ILE A 63 1.44 1.48 2.88
N TYR A 64 0.62 1.09 1.92
CA TYR A 64 0.89 0.03 0.97
C TYR A 64 1.21 0.61 -0.41
N PHE A 65 2.13 -0.03 -1.12
CA PHE A 65 2.53 0.37 -2.46
C PHE A 65 2.02 -0.63 -3.49
N PHE A 66 1.70 -0.10 -4.66
CA PHE A 66 1.16 -0.84 -5.79
C PHE A 66 2.05 -0.60 -7.01
N SER A 67 2.10 -1.58 -7.89
CA SER A 67 2.55 -1.41 -9.27
C SER A 67 1.34 -1.38 -10.19
N GLU A 68 1.52 -0.83 -11.38
CA GLU A 68 0.46 -0.72 -12.38
C GLU A 68 0.94 -1.15 -13.76
N ASP A 69 0.00 -1.63 -14.58
CA ASP A 69 0.09 -1.63 -16.04
C ASP A 69 -1.05 -0.77 -16.61
N ASP A 70 -1.34 -0.89 -17.91
CA ASP A 70 -2.36 -0.09 -18.56
C ASP A 70 -3.79 -0.36 -18.02
N GLU A 71 -4.04 -1.57 -17.49
CA GLU A 71 -5.37 -2.05 -17.13
C GLU A 71 -5.54 -2.35 -15.63
N HIS A 72 -4.47 -2.70 -14.93
CA HIS A 72 -4.51 -3.28 -13.60
C HIS A 72 -3.51 -2.65 -12.63
N LEU A 73 -3.85 -2.74 -11.34
CA LEU A 73 -2.98 -2.44 -10.20
C LEU A 73 -2.82 -3.71 -9.36
N TRP A 74 -1.60 -3.96 -8.87
CA TRP A 74 -1.34 -5.05 -7.93
C TRP A 74 -0.42 -4.63 -6.79
N GLY A 75 -0.63 -5.24 -5.63
CA GLY A 75 0.14 -4.94 -4.43
C GLY A 75 1.58 -5.44 -4.51
N LEU A 76 2.53 -4.64 -4.04
CA LEU A 76 3.95 -4.99 -4.00
C LEU A 76 4.35 -5.80 -2.75
N THR A 77 3.42 -6.02 -1.84
CA THR A 77 3.69 -6.61 -0.52
C THR A 77 3.02 -7.97 -0.40
N ASN A 78 3.61 -8.88 0.40
CA ASN A 78 3.07 -10.24 0.58
C ASN A 78 1.62 -10.24 1.09
N SER A 79 1.21 -9.23 1.88
CA SER A 79 -0.15 -9.10 2.37
C SER A 79 -1.17 -8.77 1.27
N LEU A 80 -0.70 -8.27 0.11
CA LEU A 80 -1.52 -7.83 -1.01
C LEU A 80 -1.21 -8.59 -2.30
N LYS A 81 -0.41 -9.67 -2.25
CA LYS A 81 0.06 -10.39 -3.45
C LYS A 81 -1.06 -10.96 -4.34
N TYR A 82 -2.26 -11.15 -3.78
CA TYR A 82 -3.42 -11.67 -4.49
C TYR A 82 -4.41 -10.56 -4.89
N LEU A 83 -4.13 -9.32 -4.51
CA LEU A 83 -4.97 -8.18 -4.85
C LEU A 83 -4.57 -7.68 -6.23
N MET A 84 -5.39 -8.00 -7.23
CA MET A 84 -5.35 -7.43 -8.57
C MET A 84 -6.67 -6.72 -8.81
N VAL A 85 -6.62 -5.45 -9.18
CA VAL A 85 -7.80 -4.57 -9.31
C VAL A 85 -7.67 -3.70 -10.54
N ASP A 86 -8.78 -3.45 -11.23
CA ASP A 86 -8.76 -2.61 -12.43
C ASP A 86 -8.24 -1.20 -12.07
N ARG A 87 -7.36 -0.67 -12.91
CA ARG A 87 -6.69 0.61 -12.68
C ARG A 87 -7.68 1.76 -12.61
N GLU A 88 -8.63 1.83 -13.54
CA GLU A 88 -9.65 2.88 -13.58
C GLU A 88 -10.54 2.90 -12.32
N CYS A 89 -10.78 1.73 -11.74
CA CYS A 89 -11.56 1.52 -10.52
C CYS A 89 -10.93 2.24 -9.31
N VAL A 90 -9.60 2.15 -9.20
CA VAL A 90 -8.83 2.69 -8.07
C VAL A 90 -8.47 4.15 -8.28
N LEU A 91 -8.10 4.53 -9.50
CA LEU A 91 -7.68 5.91 -9.80
C LEU A 91 -8.86 6.88 -9.92
N SER A 92 -10.06 6.38 -10.20
CA SER A 92 -11.29 7.16 -10.07
C SER A 92 -11.62 7.30 -8.59
N LEU A 93 -11.30 8.46 -8.00
CA LEU A 93 -11.56 8.71 -6.58
C LEU A 93 -12.97 9.27 -6.37
N SER A 94 -13.67 8.73 -5.38
CA SER A 94 -14.88 9.30 -4.80
C SER A 94 -14.59 9.79 -3.38
N THR A 95 -15.54 10.51 -2.79
CA THR A 95 -15.45 10.92 -1.39
C THR A 95 -16.33 10.01 -0.55
N SER A 96 -15.78 9.47 0.53
CA SER A 96 -16.52 8.72 1.54
C SER A 96 -16.31 9.33 2.91
N ARG A 97 -17.32 9.20 3.78
CA ARG A 97 -17.23 9.67 5.16
C ARG A 97 -16.58 8.58 6.01
N TRP A 98 -15.46 8.91 6.61
CA TRP A 98 -14.81 8.10 7.63
C TRP A 98 -14.80 8.88 8.95
N GLU A 99 -15.63 8.44 9.90
CA GLU A 99 -15.92 9.17 11.13
C GLU A 99 -16.46 10.59 10.86
N HIS A 100 -15.65 11.62 11.19
CA HIS A 100 -15.94 13.03 10.98
C HIS A 100 -15.18 13.62 9.79
N LEU A 101 -14.37 12.81 9.09
CA LEU A 101 -13.55 13.22 7.97
C LEU A 101 -14.16 12.76 6.65
N ASN A 102 -13.99 13.60 5.62
CA ASN A 102 -14.22 13.21 4.24
C ASN A 102 -12.89 12.74 3.65
N VAL A 103 -12.83 11.46 3.28
CA VAL A 103 -11.62 10.83 2.75
C VAL A 103 -11.83 10.42 1.30
N SER A 104 -10.77 10.55 0.50
CA SER A 104 -10.74 10.04 -0.86
C SER A 104 -10.65 8.52 -0.82
N VAL A 105 -11.56 7.84 -1.52
CA VAL A 105 -11.59 6.38 -1.65
C VAL A 105 -11.75 5.99 -3.12
N PRO A 106 -11.37 4.78 -3.53
CA PRO A 106 -11.73 4.26 -4.85
C PRO A 106 -13.23 4.34 -5.11
N ALA A 107 -13.65 4.78 -6.29
CA ALA A 107 -15.06 4.85 -6.67
C ALA A 107 -15.74 3.49 -6.58
N CYS A 108 -14.98 2.42 -6.77
CA CYS A 108 -15.45 1.05 -6.71
C CYS A 108 -15.19 0.35 -5.36
N THR A 109 -15.03 1.11 -4.26
CA THR A 109 -14.75 0.56 -2.92
C THR A 109 -15.68 -0.60 -2.53
N GLU A 110 -16.98 -0.51 -2.83
CA GLU A 110 -17.93 -1.59 -2.55
C GLU A 110 -17.59 -2.91 -3.27
N ARG A 111 -17.16 -2.82 -4.54
CA ARG A 111 -16.75 -3.99 -5.34
C ARG A 111 -15.48 -4.62 -4.75
N MET A 112 -14.53 -3.78 -4.36
CA MET A 112 -13.27 -4.22 -3.75
C MET A 112 -13.49 -4.93 -2.41
N VAL A 113 -14.45 -4.48 -1.60
CA VAL A 113 -14.78 -5.11 -0.32
C VAL A 113 -15.47 -6.46 -0.53
N LYS A 114 -16.41 -6.55 -1.49
CA LYS A 114 -17.16 -7.78 -1.77
C LYS A 114 -16.31 -8.91 -2.37
N ASN A 115 -15.29 -8.56 -3.16
CA ASN A 115 -14.43 -9.54 -3.83
C ASN A 115 -13.25 -10.06 -2.96
N ARG A 116 -13.24 -9.81 -1.64
CA ARG A 116 -12.20 -10.33 -0.71
C ARG A 116 -12.38 -11.81 -0.34
N VAL A 117 -12.83 -12.67 -1.27
CA VAL A 117 -12.98 -14.12 -1.06
C VAL A 117 -11.76 -14.86 -1.58
#